data_AF-A0A0F9T4K5-F1
#
_entry.id   AF-A0A0F9T4K5-F1
#
_cell.length_a   1.000
_cell.length_b   1.000
_cell.length_c   1.000
_cell.angle_alpha   90.00
_cell.angle_beta   90.00
_cell.angle_gamma   90.00
#
_symmetry.space_group_name_H-M   'P 1'
#
loop_
_entity.id
_entity.type
_entity.pdbx_description
1 polymer ?
#
loop_
_entity_poly.entity_id
_entity_poly.type
_entity_poly.pdbx_seq_one_letter_code
_entity_poly.pdbx_strand_id
1 'polypeptide(L)'
;METIKLLIFVQDAGYGSLLLFSREFTAELKQELKNTFTTEINFPPEEIKEKIKRFREEIKEHLIIVHIKKISCEITFDAFPLLKLIKALDSIITEIYLRITPKEIYIQFIDPSRICLTRIILSESFYKYYRDSKVCINIENFRKVLKCEANDKSLTTLQFGEKSLFLSINSKKFKPTINRTLDYIDLDLEDVPLDNLVSIDYSFSFSLEQQKFAYTMKNLGIYSDVIDIQ
;
A
#
# COMPACT_ATOMS: atom_id res chain seq x y z
N MET A 1 -19.23 19.07 7.86
CA MET A 1 -17.93 19.17 8.55
C MET A 1 -16.90 19.55 7.51
N GLU A 2 -16.61 20.84 7.41
CA GLU A 2 -15.65 21.38 6.44
C GLU A 2 -14.23 20.94 6.78
N THR A 3 -13.55 20.36 5.80
CA THR A 3 -12.19 19.85 5.92
C THR A 3 -11.23 21.03 5.70
N ILE A 4 -10.60 21.50 6.78
CA ILE A 4 -9.53 22.50 6.72
C ILE A 4 -8.35 21.88 5.96
N LYS A 5 -8.15 22.29 4.70
CA LYS A 5 -7.00 21.90 3.88
C LYS A 5 -5.81 22.80 4.20
N LEU A 6 -4.91 22.34 5.06
CA LEU A 6 -3.60 22.96 5.25
C LEU A 6 -2.57 22.21 4.38
N LEU A 7 -2.09 22.87 3.32
CA LEU A 7 -0.96 22.41 2.50
C LEU A 7 0.33 22.87 3.19
N ILE A 8 1.09 21.92 3.74
CA ILE A 8 2.40 22.19 4.31
C ILE A 8 3.45 21.70 3.32
N PHE A 9 4.17 22.63 2.69
CA PHE A 9 5.39 22.35 1.94
C PHE A 9 6.57 22.45 2.89
N VAL A 10 7.35 21.37 3.03
CA VAL A 10 8.66 21.41 3.69
C VAL A 10 9.68 21.09 2.61
N GLN A 11 10.55 22.05 2.30
CA GLN A 11 11.69 21.84 1.41
C GLN A 11 12.83 21.15 2.17
N ASP A 12 13.51 20.21 1.50
CA ASP A 12 14.69 19.50 2.00
C ASP A 12 15.76 20.49 2.47
N ALA A 13 15.91 20.61 3.79
CA ALA A 13 16.92 21.44 4.42
C ALA A 13 17.73 20.57 5.40
N GLY A 14 19.06 20.71 5.39
CA GLY A 14 19.99 19.91 6.20
C GLY A 14 19.70 19.91 7.72
N TYR A 15 20.35 18.99 8.44
CA TYR A 15 20.08 18.71 9.86
C TYR A 15 20.04 19.93 10.80
N GLY A 16 20.83 20.99 10.55
CA GLY A 16 20.81 22.23 11.34
C GLY A 16 19.60 23.13 11.06
N SER A 17 19.09 23.14 9.83
CA SER A 17 17.91 23.90 9.41
C SER A 17 16.58 23.24 9.79
N LEU A 18 16.54 21.92 9.98
CA LEU A 18 15.37 21.19 10.45
C LEU A 18 14.93 21.60 11.86
N LEU A 19 15.88 21.89 12.75
CA LEU A 19 15.60 22.30 14.13
C LEU A 19 15.01 23.72 14.22
N LEU A 20 15.56 24.67 13.44
CA LEU A 20 15.01 26.03 13.32
C LEU A 20 13.63 26.03 12.65
N PHE A 21 13.49 25.31 11.53
CA PHE A 21 12.19 25.13 10.85
C PHE A 21 11.15 24.56 11.81
N SER A 22 11.49 23.53 12.60
CA SER A 22 10.55 22.95 13.55
C SER A 22 10.05 23.96 14.60
N ARG A 23 10.90 24.87 15.07
CA ARG A 23 10.52 25.84 16.12
C ARG A 23 9.64 26.95 15.55
N GLU A 24 10.01 27.51 14.41
CA GLU A 24 9.29 28.59 13.75
C GLU A 24 7.94 28.09 13.21
N PHE A 25 7.93 26.96 12.49
CA PHE A 25 6.71 26.31 12.01
C PHE A 25 5.74 25.98 13.15
N THR A 26 6.25 25.46 14.28
CA THR A 26 5.39 25.12 15.42
C THR A 26 4.81 26.36 16.11
N ALA A 27 5.49 27.51 16.04
CA ALA A 27 5.03 28.78 16.59
C ALA A 27 3.97 29.43 15.69
N GLU A 28 4.24 29.51 14.40
CA GLU A 28 3.32 30.05 13.39
C GLU A 28 2.03 29.22 13.31
N LEU A 29 2.15 27.89 13.19
CA LEU A 29 1.00 27.00 13.15
C LEU A 29 0.15 27.07 14.43
N LYS A 30 0.78 27.32 15.59
CA LYS A 30 0.05 27.53 16.86
C LYS A 30 -0.79 28.81 16.82
N GLN A 31 -0.23 29.87 16.25
CA GLN A 31 -0.86 31.18 16.19
C GLN A 31 -1.99 31.19 15.17
N GLU A 32 -1.76 30.57 14.01
CA GLU A 32 -2.75 30.44 12.95
C GLU A 32 -3.94 29.58 13.38
N LEU A 33 -3.70 28.41 14.00
CA LEU A 33 -4.77 27.59 14.56
C LEU A 33 -5.58 28.32 15.62
N LYS A 34 -4.90 29.05 16.51
CA LYS A 34 -5.57 29.83 17.55
C LYS A 34 -6.48 30.88 16.90
N ASN A 35 -6.01 31.57 15.87
CA ASN A 35 -6.79 32.56 15.14
C ASN A 35 -8.02 31.91 14.49
N THR A 36 -7.87 30.83 13.73
CA THR A 36 -8.98 30.11 13.06
C THR A 36 -10.04 29.64 14.05
N PHE A 37 -9.63 29.00 15.16
CA PHE A 37 -10.57 28.53 16.19
C PHE A 37 -11.21 29.66 17.01
N THR A 38 -10.68 30.88 16.98
CA THR A 38 -11.31 32.03 17.65
C THR A 38 -12.16 32.90 16.73
N THR A 39 -11.87 32.93 15.42
CA THR A 39 -12.56 33.81 14.47
C THR A 39 -13.68 33.13 13.71
N GLU A 40 -13.56 31.83 13.40
CA GLU A 40 -14.53 31.14 12.56
C GLU A 40 -15.48 30.22 13.34
N ILE A 41 -15.09 29.77 14.54
CA ILE A 41 -15.86 28.77 15.28
C ILE A 41 -15.88 29.09 16.76
N ASN A 42 -17.02 29.56 17.27
CA ASN A 42 -17.19 30.09 18.62
C ASN A 42 -17.20 28.96 19.69
N PHE A 43 -16.09 28.24 19.83
CA PHE A 43 -15.94 27.14 20.78
C PHE A 43 -15.57 27.64 22.19
N PRO A 44 -15.98 26.93 23.25
CA PRO A 44 -15.49 27.17 24.60
C PRO A 44 -13.95 27.06 24.68
N PRO A 45 -13.26 27.82 25.54
CA PRO A 45 -11.79 27.82 25.64
C PRO A 45 -11.18 26.44 25.93
N GLU A 46 -11.86 25.62 26.73
CA GLU A 46 -11.47 24.24 27.06
C GLU A 46 -11.50 23.32 25.81
N GLU A 47 -12.56 23.41 25.00
CA GLU A 47 -12.69 22.62 23.76
C GLU A 47 -11.66 23.05 22.70
N ILE A 48 -11.36 24.35 22.60
CA ILE A 48 -10.31 24.86 21.70
C ILE A 48 -8.96 24.24 22.06
N LYS A 49 -8.65 24.16 23.37
CA LYS A 49 -7.39 23.61 23.85
C LYS A 49 -7.26 22.12 23.54
N GLU A 50 -8.33 21.34 23.71
CA GLU A 50 -8.35 19.92 23.34
C GLU A 50 -8.23 19.72 21.82
N LYS A 51 -8.99 20.47 21.02
CA LYS A 51 -8.93 20.37 19.55
C LYS A 51 -7.56 20.73 18.99
N ILE A 52 -6.94 21.80 19.49
CA ILE A 52 -5.57 22.19 19.11
C ILE A 52 -4.56 21.10 19.52
N LYS A 53 -4.72 20.50 20.70
CA LYS A 53 -3.83 19.42 21.15
C LYS A 53 -3.94 18.20 20.23
N ARG A 54 -5.17 17.74 19.97
CA ARG A 54 -5.44 16.60 19.08
C ARG A 54 -4.91 16.85 17.67
N PHE A 55 -5.19 18.03 17.12
CA PHE A 55 -4.71 18.41 15.79
C PHE A 55 -3.17 18.46 15.71
N ARG A 56 -2.50 18.95 16.75
CA ARG A 56 -1.04 18.91 16.84
C ARG A 56 -0.49 17.49 16.87
N GLU A 57 -1.12 16.60 17.62
CA GLU A 57 -0.73 15.18 17.68
C GLU A 57 -0.91 14.53 16.30
N GLU A 58 -2.04 14.77 15.63
CA GLU A 58 -2.32 14.28 14.27
C GLU A 58 -1.29 14.81 13.24
N ILE A 59 -0.98 16.12 13.25
CA ILE A 59 0.07 16.69 12.39
C ILE A 59 1.43 16.09 12.69
N LYS A 60 1.78 15.94 13.97
CA LYS A 60 3.09 15.41 14.36
C LYS A 60 3.24 13.96 13.87
N GLU A 61 2.23 13.13 14.04
CA GLU A 61 2.22 11.76 13.51
C GLU A 61 2.35 11.75 11.99
N HIS A 62 1.59 12.62 11.29
CA HIS A 62 1.66 12.74 9.85
C HIS A 62 3.06 13.16 9.37
N LEU A 63 3.68 14.16 10.00
CA LEU A 63 5.03 14.61 9.69
C LEU A 63 6.07 13.52 9.95
N ILE A 64 5.94 12.75 11.03
CA ILE A 64 6.84 11.62 11.31
C ILE A 64 6.70 10.56 10.20
N ILE A 65 5.48 10.22 9.80
CA ILE A 65 5.21 9.23 8.77
C ILE A 65 5.79 9.68 7.41
N VAL A 66 5.54 10.93 7.03
CA VAL A 66 5.91 11.44 5.70
C VAL A 66 7.38 11.86 5.63
N HIS A 67 7.91 12.56 6.63
CA HIS A 67 9.26 13.14 6.56
C HIS A 67 10.34 12.28 7.21
N ILE A 68 10.01 11.56 8.29
CA ILE A 68 11.01 10.73 8.99
C ILE A 68 11.02 9.32 8.42
N LYS A 69 9.85 8.67 8.37
CA LYS A 69 9.73 7.31 7.85
C LYS A 69 9.61 7.24 6.33
N LYS A 70 9.34 8.37 5.68
CA LYS A 70 9.21 8.49 4.22
C LYS A 70 8.25 7.44 3.63
N ILE A 71 7.14 7.21 4.34
CA ILE A 71 6.11 6.26 3.92
C ILE A 71 5.39 6.80 2.69
N SER A 72 5.23 5.96 1.69
CA SER A 72 4.60 6.28 0.41
C SER A 72 3.10 5.94 0.43
N CYS A 73 2.74 4.81 1.04
CA CYS A 73 1.35 4.49 1.35
C CYS A 73 1.22 3.50 2.54
N GLU A 74 0.02 3.45 3.10
CA GLU A 74 -0.42 2.44 4.07
C GLU A 74 -1.68 1.74 3.55
N ILE A 75 -1.73 0.41 3.65
CA ILE A 75 -2.88 -0.39 3.23
C ILE A 75 -3.03 -1.60 4.15
N THR A 76 -4.27 -2.02 4.43
CA THR A 76 -4.55 -3.18 5.30
C THR A 76 -5.38 -4.20 4.57
N PHE A 77 -4.98 -5.47 4.66
CA PHE A 77 -5.65 -6.62 4.05
C PHE A 77 -5.98 -7.69 5.09
N ASP A 78 -6.92 -8.57 4.76
CA ASP A 78 -6.95 -9.89 5.37
C ASP A 78 -5.65 -10.64 5.03
N ALA A 79 -4.95 -11.11 6.07
CA ALA A 79 -3.60 -11.65 5.94
C ALA A 79 -3.53 -12.91 5.07
N PHE A 80 -4.50 -13.82 5.25
CA PHE A 80 -4.47 -15.13 4.60
C PHE A 80 -4.76 -15.08 3.09
N PRO A 81 -5.78 -14.32 2.60
CA PRO A 81 -5.94 -14.05 1.16
C PRO A 81 -4.71 -13.42 0.52
N LEU A 82 -4.10 -12.42 1.17
CA LEU A 82 -2.86 -11.80 0.68
C LEU A 82 -1.73 -12.83 0.58
N LEU A 83 -1.52 -13.65 1.62
CA LEU A 83 -0.53 -14.73 1.59
C LEU A 83 -0.78 -15.73 0.46
N LYS A 84 -2.04 -16.08 0.18
CA LYS A 84 -2.41 -16.97 -0.94
C LYS A 84 -2.05 -16.34 -2.29
N LEU A 85 -2.33 -15.06 -2.48
CA LEU A 85 -1.96 -14.32 -3.69
C LEU A 85 -0.44 -14.34 -3.90
N ILE A 86 0.32 -13.99 -2.86
CA ILE A 86 1.79 -13.97 -2.94
C ILE A 86 2.36 -15.38 -3.16
N LYS A 87 1.78 -16.43 -2.58
CA LYS A 87 2.16 -17.82 -2.87
C LYS A 87 1.92 -18.22 -4.32
N ALA A 88 0.81 -17.78 -4.91
CA ALA A 88 0.52 -18.07 -6.31
C ALA A 88 1.53 -17.36 -7.23
N LEU A 89 1.80 -16.08 -6.96
CA LEU A 89 2.79 -15.31 -7.72
C LEU A 89 4.22 -15.86 -7.58
N ASP A 90 4.61 -16.37 -6.42
CA ASP A 90 5.92 -16.98 -6.14
C ASP A 90 6.19 -18.25 -6.97
N SER A 91 5.15 -18.86 -7.56
CA SER A 91 5.31 -19.95 -8.52
C SER A 91 5.53 -19.51 -9.97
N ILE A 92 5.43 -18.20 -10.24
CA ILE A 92 5.46 -17.62 -11.60
C ILE A 92 6.66 -16.68 -11.78
N ILE A 93 6.94 -15.86 -10.76
CA ILE A 93 7.96 -14.80 -10.79
C ILE A 93 8.81 -14.83 -9.52
N THR A 94 9.98 -14.21 -9.57
CA THR A 94 10.95 -14.12 -8.46
C THR A 94 10.90 -12.75 -7.76
N GLU A 95 10.57 -11.70 -8.50
CA GLU A 95 10.45 -10.34 -8.01
C GLU A 95 9.08 -9.75 -8.37
N ILE A 96 8.54 -8.94 -7.46
CA ILE A 96 7.37 -8.12 -7.73
C ILE A 96 7.75 -6.65 -7.74
N TYR A 97 7.23 -5.95 -8.74
CA TYR A 97 7.31 -4.52 -8.82
C TYR A 97 5.97 -3.90 -8.43
N LEU A 98 6.00 -3.04 -7.44
CA LEU A 98 4.82 -2.38 -6.90
C LEU A 98 4.90 -0.89 -7.23
N ARG A 99 3.95 -0.42 -8.04
CA ARG A 99 3.77 1.00 -8.34
C ARG A 99 2.65 1.56 -7.47
N ILE A 100 3.00 2.45 -6.56
CA ILE A 100 2.10 3.12 -5.62
C ILE A 100 1.57 4.38 -6.29
N THR A 101 0.25 4.55 -6.33
CA THR A 101 -0.44 5.69 -6.93
C THR A 101 -1.53 6.23 -6.01
N PRO A 102 -2.13 7.41 -6.23
CA PRO A 102 -3.13 7.97 -5.33
C PRO A 102 -4.37 7.11 -5.06
N LYS A 103 -4.66 6.14 -5.94
CA LYS A 103 -5.85 5.28 -5.83
C LYS A 103 -5.53 3.87 -5.36
N GLU A 104 -4.43 3.30 -5.83
CA GLU A 104 -4.16 1.87 -5.72
C GLU A 104 -2.68 1.55 -5.93
N ILE A 105 -2.32 0.30 -5.62
CA ILE A 105 -0.99 -0.25 -5.90
C ILE A 105 -1.12 -1.22 -7.07
N TYR A 106 -0.33 -1.00 -8.12
CA TYR A 106 -0.25 -1.90 -9.26
C TYR A 106 0.91 -2.88 -9.10
N ILE A 107 0.65 -4.14 -9.42
CA ILE A 107 1.67 -5.13 -9.73
C ILE A 107 1.51 -5.47 -11.21
N GLN A 108 2.57 -5.27 -11.99
CA GLN A 108 2.57 -5.54 -13.42
C GLN A 108 3.83 -6.32 -13.76
N PHE A 109 3.67 -7.43 -14.46
CA PHE A 109 4.79 -8.23 -14.91
C PHE A 109 4.43 -9.02 -16.16
N ILE A 110 5.47 -9.37 -16.90
CA ILE A 110 5.46 -10.38 -17.94
C ILE A 110 6.15 -11.61 -17.34
N ASP A 111 5.57 -12.79 -17.51
CA ASP A 111 6.17 -14.02 -17.01
C ASP A 111 7.52 -14.33 -17.69
N PRO A 112 8.37 -15.21 -17.14
CA PRO A 112 9.68 -15.51 -17.73
C PRO A 112 9.63 -16.00 -19.18
N SER A 113 8.55 -16.65 -19.62
CA SER A 113 8.39 -17.10 -21.02
C SER A 113 7.99 -15.98 -21.98
N ARG A 114 7.60 -14.81 -21.45
CA ARG A 114 7.12 -13.64 -22.19
C ARG A 114 5.83 -13.82 -22.98
N ILE A 115 4.95 -14.70 -22.50
CA ILE A 115 3.67 -15.03 -23.16
C ILE A 115 2.48 -14.52 -22.34
N CYS A 116 2.61 -14.54 -21.00
CA CYS A 116 1.57 -14.11 -20.09
C CYS A 116 1.88 -12.72 -19.53
N LEU A 117 0.95 -11.81 -19.78
CA LEU A 117 1.00 -10.46 -19.25
C LEU A 117 -0.03 -10.34 -18.13
N THR A 118 0.44 -9.95 -16.95
CA THR A 118 -0.39 -9.87 -15.74
C THR A 118 -0.40 -8.46 -15.17
N ARG A 119 -1.61 -7.96 -14.88
CA ARG A 119 -1.84 -6.73 -14.12
C ARG A 119 -2.74 -7.06 -12.92
N ILE A 120 -2.21 -6.85 -11.72
CA ILE A 120 -2.95 -7.00 -10.46
C ILE A 120 -3.08 -5.62 -9.83
N ILE A 121 -4.29 -5.32 -9.39
CA ILE A 121 -4.62 -4.08 -8.70
C ILE A 121 -4.89 -4.43 -7.24
N LEU A 122 -4.12 -3.83 -6.35
CA LEU A 122 -4.35 -3.91 -4.92
C LEU A 122 -5.03 -2.61 -4.48
N SER A 123 -6.33 -2.70 -4.28
CA SER A 123 -7.18 -1.61 -3.80
C SER A 123 -7.93 -2.06 -2.57
N GLU A 124 -7.95 -1.25 -1.52
CA GLU A 124 -8.74 -1.52 -0.32
C GLU A 124 -9.35 -0.25 0.24
N SER A 125 -10.42 -0.44 1.02
CA SER A 125 -11.15 0.65 1.68
C SER A 125 -10.27 1.47 2.64
N PHE A 126 -9.21 0.87 3.20
CA PHE A 126 -8.28 1.51 4.13
C PHE A 126 -6.95 1.91 3.47
N TYR A 127 -6.99 2.30 2.19
CA TYR A 127 -5.82 2.83 1.49
C TYR A 127 -5.53 4.28 1.88
N LYS A 128 -4.33 4.54 2.42
CA LYS A 128 -3.81 5.88 2.71
C LYS A 128 -2.61 6.16 1.83
N TYR A 129 -2.77 7.10 0.91
CA TYR A 129 -1.71 7.56 0.03
C TYR A 129 -1.00 8.78 0.61
N TYR A 130 0.32 8.83 0.43
CA TYR A 130 1.15 9.98 0.79
C TYR A 130 1.95 10.51 -0.40
N ARG A 131 2.54 9.61 -1.21
CA ARG A 131 3.31 9.97 -2.40
C ARG A 131 3.46 8.80 -3.36
N ASP A 132 3.75 9.12 -4.62
CA ASP A 132 4.10 8.12 -5.62
C ASP A 132 5.43 7.47 -5.25
N SER A 133 5.51 6.17 -5.50
CA SER A 133 6.73 5.40 -5.31
C SER A 133 6.67 4.10 -6.13
N LYS A 134 7.86 3.58 -6.40
CA LYS A 134 8.10 2.35 -7.14
C LYS A 134 9.06 1.52 -6.30
N VAL A 135 8.65 0.32 -5.93
CA VAL A 135 9.47 -0.56 -5.09
C VAL A 135 9.54 -1.96 -5.70
N CYS A 136 10.70 -2.58 -5.59
CA CYS A 136 10.91 -3.96 -6.00
C CYS A 136 11.13 -4.84 -4.77
N ILE A 137 10.47 -6.00 -4.72
CA ILE A 137 10.51 -6.92 -3.59
C ILE A 137 10.76 -8.34 -4.09
N ASN A 138 11.66 -9.06 -3.43
CA ASN A 138 11.81 -10.49 -3.64
C ASN A 138 10.58 -11.21 -3.08
N ILE A 139 9.88 -11.94 -3.94
CA ILE A 139 8.58 -12.50 -3.60
C ILE A 139 8.67 -13.63 -2.56
N GLU A 140 9.74 -14.41 -2.59
CA GLU A 140 9.97 -15.48 -1.63
C GLU A 140 10.12 -14.91 -0.21
N ASN A 141 10.87 -13.82 -0.08
CA ASN A 141 11.03 -13.09 1.18
C ASN A 141 9.71 -12.45 1.62
N PHE A 142 8.93 -11.89 0.68
CA PHE A 142 7.62 -11.35 0.98
C PHE A 142 6.67 -12.41 1.53
N ARG A 143 6.65 -13.59 0.90
CA ARG A 143 5.90 -14.76 1.35
C ARG A 143 6.31 -15.18 2.77
N LYS A 144 7.61 -15.19 3.08
CA LYS A 144 8.13 -15.54 4.43
C LYS A 144 7.63 -14.56 5.49
N VAL A 145 7.69 -13.25 5.23
CA VAL A 145 7.24 -12.23 6.19
C VAL A 145 5.72 -12.12 6.30
N LEU A 146 4.95 -12.64 5.34
CA LEU A 146 3.49 -12.73 5.40
C LEU A 146 2.97 -13.99 6.10
N LYS A 147 3.84 -14.87 6.62
CA LYS A 147 3.42 -16.14 7.21
C LYS A 147 2.38 -15.93 8.33
N CYS A 148 1.21 -16.54 8.15
CA CYS A 148 0.06 -16.55 9.05
C CYS A 148 -0.81 -17.80 8.80
N GLU A 149 -1.71 -18.12 9.74
CA GLU A 149 -2.67 -19.22 9.61
C GLU A 149 -4.08 -18.72 9.24
N ALA A 150 -4.83 -19.53 8.48
CA ALA A 150 -6.18 -19.17 8.03
C ALA A 150 -7.14 -18.91 9.21
N ASN A 151 -7.03 -19.74 10.25
CA ASN A 151 -7.93 -19.71 11.41
C ASN A 151 -7.70 -18.51 12.32
N ASP A 152 -6.59 -17.78 12.16
CA ASP A 152 -6.26 -16.62 12.99
C ASP A 152 -7.06 -15.38 12.61
N LYS A 153 -7.66 -15.37 11.40
CA LYS A 153 -8.39 -14.24 10.81
C LYS A 153 -7.63 -12.91 10.95
N SER A 154 -6.31 -12.98 10.79
CA SER A 154 -5.41 -11.86 11.03
C SER A 154 -5.59 -10.77 9.99
N LEU A 155 -5.38 -9.52 10.40
CA LEU A 155 -5.23 -8.37 9.52
C LEU A 155 -3.74 -8.06 9.36
N THR A 156 -3.30 -7.73 8.15
CA THR A 156 -1.93 -7.28 7.87
C THR A 156 -1.96 -5.87 7.34
N THR A 157 -1.32 -4.95 8.05
CA THR A 157 -1.07 -3.58 7.60
C THR A 157 0.32 -3.50 6.99
N LEU A 158 0.39 -2.96 5.77
CA LEU A 158 1.60 -2.73 4.99
C LEU A 158 1.88 -1.23 4.94
N GLN A 159 3.08 -0.82 5.35
CA GLN A 159 3.56 0.55 5.25
C GLN A 159 4.81 0.59 4.37
N PHE A 160 4.70 1.20 3.19
CA PHE A 160 5.77 1.23 2.20
C PHE A 160 6.72 2.38 2.47
N GLY A 161 7.87 2.11 3.08
CA GLY A 161 8.90 3.12 3.35
C GLY A 161 9.71 3.50 2.12
N GLU A 162 10.83 4.20 2.33
CA GLU A 162 11.78 4.51 1.25
C GLU A 162 12.66 3.32 0.87
N LYS A 163 13.10 2.52 1.85
CA LYS A 163 14.05 1.41 1.65
C LYS A 163 13.50 0.04 2.04
N SER A 164 12.43 0.03 2.83
CA SER A 164 11.88 -1.20 3.40
C SER A 164 10.36 -1.10 3.53
N LEU A 165 9.70 -2.24 3.40
CA LEU A 165 8.30 -2.46 3.74
C LEU A 165 8.20 -2.84 5.22
N PHE A 166 7.36 -2.12 5.97
CA PHE A 166 7.00 -2.48 7.33
C PHE A 166 5.65 -3.20 7.34
N LEU A 167 5.57 -4.31 8.05
CA LEU A 167 4.37 -5.13 8.18
C LEU A 167 3.96 -5.22 9.65
N SER A 168 2.68 -5.02 9.93
CA SER A 168 2.07 -5.28 11.23
C SER A 168 0.95 -6.29 11.07
N ILE A 169 1.11 -7.48 11.65
CA ILE A 169 0.13 -8.56 11.59
C ILE A 169 -0.57 -8.65 12.94
N ASN A 170 -1.88 -8.40 12.97
CA ASN A 170 -2.70 -8.50 14.16
C ASN A 170 -3.64 -9.70 14.06
N SER A 171 -3.44 -10.69 14.92
CA SER A 171 -4.33 -11.86 15.01
C SER A 171 -5.56 -11.53 15.84
N LYS A 172 -6.75 -11.73 15.25
CA LYS A 172 -8.03 -11.61 15.98
C LYS A 172 -8.14 -12.65 17.10
N LYS A 173 -7.47 -13.80 16.95
CA LYS A 173 -7.50 -14.90 17.91
C LYS A 173 -6.55 -14.68 19.09
N PHE A 174 -5.30 -14.35 18.81
CA PHE A 174 -4.26 -14.33 19.84
C PHE A 174 -4.04 -12.96 20.46
N LYS A 175 -4.37 -11.87 19.76
CA LYS A 175 -4.19 -10.44 20.12
C LYS A 175 -2.79 -9.79 20.00
N PRO A 176 -1.61 -10.43 20.17
CA PRO A 176 -0.37 -9.69 20.00
C PRO A 176 -0.17 -9.31 18.53
N THR A 177 0.40 -8.13 18.34
CA THR A 177 0.78 -7.65 17.00
C THR A 177 2.21 -8.10 16.72
N ILE A 178 2.41 -8.74 15.58
CA ILE A 178 3.72 -9.15 15.08
C ILE A 178 4.18 -8.11 14.08
N ASN A 179 5.31 -7.46 14.36
CA ASN A 179 5.92 -6.50 13.44
C ASN A 179 7.09 -7.15 12.70
N ARG A 180 7.15 -6.95 11.39
CA ARG A 180 8.21 -7.45 10.50
C ARG A 180 8.64 -6.34 9.55
N THR A 181 9.86 -6.45 9.06
CA THR A 181 10.44 -5.51 8.08
C THR A 181 11.02 -6.31 6.93
N LEU A 182 10.84 -5.82 5.71
CA LEU A 182 11.35 -6.42 4.50
C LEU A 182 12.05 -5.35 3.66
N ASP A 183 13.33 -5.54 3.38
CA ASP A 183 14.10 -4.60 2.56
C ASP A 183 13.77 -4.75 1.08
N TYR A 184 13.81 -3.63 0.37
CA TYR A 184 13.64 -3.58 -1.08
C TYR A 184 14.92 -4.03 -1.79
N ILE A 185 14.74 -4.49 -3.03
CA ILE A 185 15.86 -4.75 -3.94
C ILE A 185 16.04 -3.52 -4.83
N ASP A 186 17.29 -3.18 -5.09
CA ASP A 186 17.66 -2.17 -6.07
C ASP A 186 17.81 -2.83 -7.44
N LEU A 187 16.77 -2.74 -8.26
CA LEU A 187 16.72 -3.26 -9.62
C LEU A 187 16.08 -2.24 -10.54
N ASP A 188 16.79 -1.88 -11.60
CA ASP A 188 16.24 -1.13 -12.71
C ASP A 188 15.36 -2.06 -13.55
N LEU A 189 14.07 -1.75 -13.62
CA LEU A 189 13.07 -2.52 -14.36
C LEU A 189 12.39 -1.63 -15.40
N GLU A 190 12.19 -2.17 -16.60
CA GLU A 190 11.42 -1.52 -17.67
C GLU A 190 9.93 -1.51 -17.32
N ASP A 191 9.30 -0.33 -17.37
CA ASP A 191 7.84 -0.23 -17.28
C ASP A 191 7.23 -0.91 -18.52
N VAL A 192 6.33 -1.89 -18.32
CA VAL A 192 5.62 -2.57 -19.41
C VAL A 192 4.42 -1.69 -19.86
N PRO A 193 4.40 -1.15 -21.09
CA PRO A 193 3.31 -0.30 -21.56
C PRO A 193 2.08 -1.15 -21.87
N LEU A 194 1.18 -1.24 -20.89
CA LEU A 194 0.02 -2.13 -20.89
C LEU A 194 -1.27 -1.50 -21.46
N ASP A 195 -1.32 -0.19 -21.61
CA ASP A 195 -2.59 0.52 -21.79
C ASP A 195 -3.29 0.20 -23.13
N ASN A 196 -2.50 -0.09 -24.17
CA ASN A 196 -3.03 -0.52 -25.47
C ASN A 196 -3.50 -1.99 -25.46
N LEU A 197 -3.01 -2.82 -24.53
CA LEU A 197 -3.34 -4.25 -24.47
C LEU A 197 -4.61 -4.52 -23.67
N VAL A 198 -4.98 -3.62 -22.76
CA VAL A 198 -6.22 -3.74 -21.95
C VAL A 198 -7.45 -3.27 -22.73
N SER A 199 -7.27 -2.56 -23.85
CA SER A 199 -8.36 -2.04 -24.68
C SER A 199 -8.76 -2.97 -25.84
N ILE A 200 -8.29 -4.21 -25.84
CA ILE A 200 -8.63 -5.19 -26.88
C ILE A 200 -10.12 -5.57 -26.76
N ASP A 201 -10.83 -5.47 -27.88
CA ASP A 201 -12.21 -5.96 -28.00
C ASP A 201 -12.20 -7.46 -28.29
N TYR A 202 -12.84 -8.24 -27.41
CA TYR A 202 -12.88 -9.69 -27.53
C TYR A 202 -14.12 -10.13 -28.30
N SER A 203 -13.94 -10.98 -29.32
CA SER A 203 -15.06 -11.46 -30.15
C SER A 203 -16.10 -12.28 -29.39
N PHE A 204 -15.75 -12.83 -28.23
CA PHE A 204 -16.64 -13.61 -27.38
C PHE A 204 -16.25 -13.49 -25.90
N SER A 205 -17.24 -13.61 -25.02
CA SER A 205 -17.04 -13.66 -23.57
C SER A 205 -17.96 -14.70 -22.94
N PHE A 206 -17.43 -15.52 -22.04
CA PHE A 206 -18.21 -16.42 -21.22
C PHE A 206 -17.71 -16.41 -19.77
N SER A 207 -18.55 -16.88 -18.85
CA SER A 207 -18.18 -17.05 -17.44
C SER A 207 -18.31 -18.51 -17.05
N LEU A 208 -17.40 -18.96 -16.18
CA LEU A 208 -17.40 -20.30 -15.63
C LEU A 208 -17.09 -20.23 -14.13
N GLU A 209 -17.67 -21.16 -13.38
CA GLU A 209 -17.34 -21.31 -11.97
C GLU A 209 -15.86 -21.69 -11.81
N GLN A 210 -15.15 -21.01 -10.91
CA GLN A 210 -13.72 -21.23 -10.67
C GLN A 210 -13.38 -22.70 -10.40
N GLN A 211 -14.22 -23.40 -9.62
CA GLN A 211 -13.99 -24.82 -9.29
C GLN A 211 -14.12 -25.71 -10.52
N LYS A 212 -15.09 -25.43 -11.40
CA LYS A 212 -15.26 -26.15 -12.67
C LYS A 212 -14.09 -25.91 -13.59
N PHE A 213 -13.63 -24.66 -13.72
CA PHE A 213 -12.46 -24.34 -14.53
C PHE A 213 -11.21 -25.10 -14.05
N ALA A 214 -10.92 -25.03 -12.74
CA ALA A 214 -9.76 -25.72 -12.16
C ALA A 214 -9.84 -27.25 -12.32
N TYR A 215 -11.03 -27.83 -12.12
CA TYR A 215 -11.27 -29.25 -12.36
C TYR A 215 -11.03 -29.61 -13.83
N THR A 216 -11.60 -28.86 -14.77
CA THR A 216 -11.45 -29.11 -16.20
C THR A 216 -9.99 -29.00 -16.65
N MET A 217 -9.28 -27.93 -16.29
CA MET A 217 -7.87 -27.75 -16.65
C MET A 217 -6.99 -28.88 -16.11
N LYS A 218 -7.23 -29.31 -14.87
CA LYS A 218 -6.46 -30.42 -14.26
C LYS A 218 -6.69 -31.75 -14.99
N ASN A 219 -7.91 -32.02 -15.44
CA ASN A 219 -8.21 -33.26 -16.15
C ASN A 219 -7.74 -33.22 -17.61
N LEU A 220 -7.86 -32.09 -18.29
CA LEU A 220 -7.40 -31.93 -19.68
C LEU A 220 -5.88 -31.97 -19.80
N GLY A 221 -5.16 -31.39 -18.84
CA GLY A 221 -3.69 -31.38 -18.81
C GLY A 221 -3.04 -32.77 -18.68
N ILE A 222 -3.81 -33.83 -18.40
CA ILE A 222 -3.33 -35.22 -18.42
C ILE A 222 -3.15 -35.71 -19.86
N TYR A 223 -3.92 -35.17 -20.80
CA TYR A 223 -3.98 -35.65 -22.19
C TYR A 223 -3.15 -34.82 -23.15
N SER A 224 -2.95 -33.53 -22.88
CA SER A 224 -2.22 -32.62 -23.76
C SER A 224 -1.69 -31.41 -22.99
N ASP A 225 -0.50 -30.94 -23.40
CA ASP A 225 0.08 -29.67 -22.93
C ASP A 225 -0.57 -28.45 -23.61
N VAL A 226 -1.31 -28.67 -24.71
CA VAL A 226 -2.04 -27.64 -25.46
C VAL A 226 -3.55 -27.91 -25.35
N ILE A 227 -4.31 -26.88 -24.97
CA ILE A 227 -5.77 -26.92 -24.85
C ILE A 227 -6.37 -25.90 -25.80
N ASP A 228 -7.16 -26.37 -26.75
CA ASP A 228 -7.92 -25.50 -27.66
C ASP A 228 -9.31 -25.21 -27.09
N ILE A 229 -9.69 -23.93 -27.08
CA ILE A 229 -11.02 -23.45 -26.72
C ILE A 229 -11.71 -23.02 -28.01
N GLN A 230 -12.79 -23.71 -28.37
CA GLN A 230 -13.60 -23.46 -29.57
C GLN A 230 -15.02 -23.04 -29.19
#